data_AF-A0A7V1NAC5-F1
#
_entry.id   AF-A0A7V1NAC5-F1
#
_cell.length_a   1.000
_cell.length_b   1.000
_cell.length_c   1.000
_cell.angle_alpha   90.00
_cell.angle_beta   90.00
_cell.angle_gamma   90.00
#
_symmetry.space_group_name_H-M   'P 1'
#
loop_
_entity.id
_entity.type
_entity.pdbx_description
1 polymer ?
#
loop_
_entity_poly.entity_id
_entity_poly.type
_entity_poly.pdbx_seq_one_letter_code
_entity_poly.pdbx_strand_id
1 'polypeptide(L)'
;MSNRFRRLMAVTAAALLFSTVFSTSVQAQTRSQGDAANAPAAVDVMLLRPAGFVSLVVGTGLFLALSPIVLVTRPHEIGTPFKQLVVRPAKYLWVDPLGGH
;
A
#
# COMPACT_ATOMS: atom_id res chain seq x y z
N MET A 1 -11.10 -30.35 -21.03
CA MET A 1 -10.38 -29.58 -19.98
C MET A 1 -11.16 -29.70 -18.69
N SER A 2 -10.57 -30.25 -17.63
CA SER A 2 -11.26 -30.50 -16.37
C SER A 2 -11.69 -29.18 -15.70
N ASN A 3 -12.86 -29.16 -15.05
CA ASN A 3 -13.41 -27.98 -14.38
C ASN A 3 -12.44 -27.35 -13.35
N ARG A 4 -11.48 -28.14 -12.84
CA ARG A 4 -10.42 -27.70 -11.92
C ARG A 4 -9.39 -26.81 -12.62
N PHE A 5 -9.05 -27.09 -13.87
CA PHE A 5 -8.10 -26.30 -14.65
C PHE A 5 -8.68 -24.93 -15.04
N ARG A 6 -9.97 -24.89 -15.41
CA ARG A 6 -10.69 -23.62 -15.65
C ARG A 6 -10.81 -22.77 -14.38
N ARG A 7 -11.04 -23.39 -13.22
CA ARG A 7 -11.08 -22.69 -11.93
C ARG A 7 -9.71 -22.15 -11.53
N LEU A 8 -8.64 -22.93 -11.69
CA LEU A 8 -7.27 -22.48 -11.45
C LEU A 8 -6.90 -21.30 -12.34
N MET A 9 -7.20 -21.37 -13.64
CA MET A 9 -7.00 -20.26 -14.59
C MET A 9 -7.83 -19.02 -14.25
N ALA A 10 -9.06 -19.19 -13.80
CA ALA A 10 -9.90 -18.07 -13.39
C ALA A 10 -9.36 -17.39 -12.13
N VAL A 11 -8.84 -18.15 -11.17
CA VAL A 11 -8.25 -17.61 -9.92
C VAL A 11 -6.94 -16.87 -10.20
N THR A 12 -6.05 -17.41 -11.05
CA THR A 12 -4.82 -16.71 -11.43
C THR A 12 -5.09 -15.46 -12.26
N ALA A 13 -6.05 -15.50 -13.20
CA ALA A 13 -6.46 -14.32 -13.96
C ALA A 13 -7.07 -13.24 -13.04
N ALA A 14 -7.93 -13.63 -12.09
CA ALA A 14 -8.49 -12.72 -11.11
C ALA A 14 -7.41 -12.09 -10.21
N ALA A 15 -6.42 -12.88 -9.77
CA ALA A 15 -5.29 -12.37 -8.98
C ALA A 15 -4.43 -11.37 -9.77
N LEU A 16 -4.18 -11.63 -11.05
CA LEU A 16 -3.45 -10.71 -11.93
C LEU A 16 -4.23 -9.41 -12.16
N LEU A 17 -5.55 -9.47 -12.35
CA LEU A 17 -6.40 -8.29 -12.48
C LEU A 17 -6.53 -7.51 -11.16
N PHE A 18 -6.49 -8.19 -10.01
CA PHE A 18 -6.44 -7.52 -8.71
C PHE A 18 -5.10 -6.80 -8.49
N SER A 19 -4.00 -7.32 -9.03
CA SER A 19 -2.66 -6.73 -8.89
C SER A 19 -2.50 -5.39 -9.62
N THR A 20 -3.22 -5.15 -10.72
CA THR A 20 -3.15 -3.88 -11.46
C THR A 20 -3.85 -2.73 -10.72
N VAL A 21 -4.88 -3.04 -9.92
CA VAL A 21 -5.59 -2.03 -9.09
C VAL A 21 -4.66 -1.43 -8.05
N PHE A 22 -3.77 -2.23 -7.45
CA PHE A 22 -2.82 -1.74 -6.44
C PHE A 22 -1.70 -0.85 -7.00
N SER A 23 -1.41 -0.91 -8.31
CA SER A 23 -0.38 -0.07 -8.92
C SER A 23 -0.72 1.43 -8.90
N THR A 24 -2.01 1.77 -8.87
CA THR A 24 -2.47 3.17 -8.81
C THR A 24 -2.23 3.82 -7.45
N SER A 25 -2.17 3.04 -6.37
CA SER A 25 -1.89 3.55 -5.02
C SER A 25 -0.45 4.06 -4.87
N VAL A 26 0.50 3.48 -5.60
CA VAL A 26 1.93 3.88 -5.57
C VAL A 26 2.13 5.22 -6.27
N GLN A 27 1.38 5.51 -7.33
CA GLN A 27 1.48 6.80 -8.05
C GLN A 27 0.71 7.94 -7.36
N ALA A 28 -0.32 7.61 -6.58
CA ALA A 28 -1.03 8.59 -5.74
C ALA A 28 -0.15 9.12 -4.60
N GLN A 29 0.74 8.30 -4.03
CA GLN A 29 1.66 8.73 -2.96
C GLN A 29 2.67 9.79 -3.42
N THR A 30 3.15 9.73 -4.66
CA THR A 30 4.15 10.68 -5.18
C THR A 30 3.54 12.05 -5.51
N ARG A 31 2.28 12.10 -5.98
CA ARG A 31 1.59 13.38 -6.22
C ARG A 31 1.06 14.01 -4.93
N SER A 32 0.54 13.20 -4.01
CA SER A 32 -0.09 13.73 -2.79
C SER A 32 0.92 14.34 -1.80
N GLN A 33 2.21 13.96 -1.86
CA GLN A 33 3.24 14.52 -0.99
C GLN A 33 3.56 16.00 -1.29
N GLY A 34 3.33 16.47 -2.54
CA GLY A 34 3.51 17.88 -2.90
C GLY A 34 2.31 18.78 -2.56
N ASP A 35 1.10 18.24 -2.60
CA ASP A 35 -0.14 18.99 -2.31
C ASP A 35 -0.54 18.93 -0.82
N ALA A 36 -0.19 17.87 -0.10
CA ALA A 36 -0.44 17.76 1.35
C ALA A 36 0.39 18.76 2.18
N ALA A 37 1.43 19.32 1.57
CA ALA A 37 2.29 20.32 2.19
C ALA A 37 1.56 21.57 2.64
N ASN A 38 0.53 21.97 1.89
CA ASN A 38 -0.23 23.19 2.15
C ASN A 38 -1.68 22.90 2.56
N ALA A 39 -1.97 21.67 2.98
CA ALA A 39 -3.31 21.29 3.40
C ALA A 39 -3.67 22.00 4.72
N PRO A 40 -4.83 22.67 4.81
CA PRO A 40 -5.32 23.21 6.08
C PRO A 40 -5.34 22.10 7.14
N ALA A 41 -4.89 22.38 8.36
CA ALA A 41 -4.79 21.37 9.43
C ALA A 41 -6.11 20.58 9.67
N ALA A 42 -7.25 21.20 9.39
CA ALA A 42 -8.56 20.53 9.43
C ALA A 42 -8.69 19.41 8.37
N VAL A 43 -8.22 19.64 7.13
CA VAL A 43 -8.22 18.65 6.05
C VAL A 43 -7.24 17.51 6.36
N ASP A 44 -6.08 17.85 6.91
CA ASP A 44 -5.07 16.87 7.32
C ASP A 44 -5.62 15.91 8.40
N VAL A 45 -6.27 16.45 9.42
CA VAL A 45 -6.85 15.62 10.50
C VAL A 45 -8.08 14.84 10.05
N MET A 46 -8.99 15.45 9.28
CA MET A 46 -10.29 14.84 8.99
C MET A 46 -10.26 13.87 7.81
N LEU A 47 -9.35 14.07 6.84
CA LEU A 47 -9.31 13.30 5.60
C LEU A 47 -7.99 12.55 5.45
N LEU A 48 -6.87 13.25 5.60
CA LEU A 48 -5.56 12.64 5.31
C LEU A 48 -5.13 11.65 6.40
N ARG A 49 -5.38 11.91 7.68
CA ARG A 49 -5.08 10.97 8.77
C ARG A 49 -5.90 9.66 8.71
N PRO A 50 -7.23 9.68 8.53
CA PRO A 50 -7.99 8.44 8.32
C PRO A 50 -7.52 7.69 7.08
N ALA A 51 -7.25 8.40 5.98
CA ALA A 51 -6.70 7.78 4.76
C ALA A 51 -5.32 7.16 5.01
N GLY A 52 -4.45 7.82 5.76
CA GLY A 52 -3.16 7.32 6.20
C GLY A 52 -3.30 6.04 7.04
N PHE A 53 -4.28 5.99 7.95
CA PHE A 53 -4.55 4.81 8.75
C PHE A 53 -5.05 3.63 7.90
N VAL A 54 -5.97 3.87 6.97
CA VAL A 54 -6.41 2.85 6.01
C VAL A 54 -5.22 2.37 5.18
N SER A 55 -4.36 3.27 4.72
CA SER A 55 -3.17 2.92 3.95
C SER A 55 -2.19 2.06 4.76
N LEU A 56 -2.07 2.27 6.06
CA LEU A 56 -1.26 1.44 6.95
C LEU A 56 -1.86 0.04 7.10
N VAL A 57 -3.17 -0.07 7.33
CA VAL A 57 -3.85 -1.36 7.50
C VAL A 57 -3.75 -2.17 6.21
N VAL A 58 -4.05 -1.55 5.07
CA VAL A 58 -3.96 -2.18 3.75
C VAL A 58 -2.52 -2.52 3.39
N GLY A 59 -1.58 -1.60 3.61
CA GLY A 59 -0.16 -1.81 3.34
C GLY A 59 0.44 -2.93 4.19
N THR A 60 0.09 -3.01 5.47
CA THR A 60 0.51 -4.10 6.36
C THR A 60 -0.09 -5.43 5.94
N GLY A 61 -1.38 -5.48 5.62
CA GLY A 61 -2.03 -6.69 5.12
C GLY A 61 -1.41 -7.18 3.81
N LEU A 62 -1.13 -6.27 2.88
CA LEU A 62 -0.49 -6.57 1.61
C LEU A 62 0.96 -7.04 1.80
N PHE A 63 1.71 -6.43 2.73
CA PHE A 63 3.05 -6.88 3.08
C PHE A 63 3.02 -8.30 3.64
N LEU A 64 2.07 -8.65 4.52
CA LEU A 64 1.95 -10.01 5.04
C LEU A 64 1.59 -11.03 3.96
N ALA A 65 0.73 -10.66 3.00
CA ALA A 65 0.37 -11.54 1.88
C ALA A 65 1.51 -11.75 0.88
N LEU A 66 2.30 -10.71 0.60
CA LEU A 66 3.41 -10.75 -0.36
C LEU A 66 4.74 -11.21 0.28
N SER A 67 4.89 -11.07 1.60
CA SER A 67 6.10 -11.42 2.34
C SER A 67 6.60 -12.84 2.06
N PRO A 68 5.75 -13.89 2.07
CA PRO A 68 6.20 -15.25 1.74
C PRO A 68 6.79 -15.34 0.33
N ILE A 69 6.20 -14.64 -0.64
CA ILE A 69 6.66 -14.64 -2.04
C ILE A 69 7.99 -13.91 -2.15
N VAL A 70 8.12 -12.74 -1.52
CA VAL A 70 9.36 -11.94 -1.52
C VAL A 70 10.48 -12.68 -0.79
N LEU A 71 10.18 -13.37 0.31
CA LEU A 71 11.17 -14.14 1.06
C LEU A 71 11.71 -15.33 0.25
N VAL A 72 10.88 -15.98 -0.58
CA VAL A 72 11.30 -17.08 -1.45
C VAL A 72 12.05 -16.58 -2.69
N THR A 73 11.63 -15.47 -3.29
CA THR A 73 12.19 -14.99 -4.56
C THR A 73 13.39 -14.06 -4.38
N ARG A 74 13.32 -13.14 -3.41
CA ARG A 74 14.30 -12.06 -3.17
C ARG A 74 14.41 -11.70 -1.69
N PRO A 75 14.93 -12.61 -0.84
CA PRO A 75 14.95 -12.44 0.61
C PRO A 75 15.72 -11.20 1.08
N HIS A 76 16.74 -10.77 0.34
CA HIS A 76 17.56 -9.61 0.69
C HIS A 76 16.84 -8.26 0.44
N GLU A 77 15.76 -8.24 -0.36
CA GLU A 77 15.04 -7.02 -0.72
C GLU A 77 13.79 -6.78 0.14
N ILE A 78 13.45 -7.67 1.10
CA ILE A 78 12.22 -7.58 1.91
C ILE A 78 12.10 -6.28 2.72
N GLY A 79 13.23 -5.63 3.02
CA GLY A 79 13.26 -4.35 3.70
C GLY A 79 12.66 -3.20 2.88
N THR A 80 12.72 -3.27 1.55
CA THR A 80 12.18 -2.23 0.65
C THR A 80 10.64 -2.17 0.68
N PRO A 81 9.89 -3.27 0.45
CA PRO A 81 8.43 -3.25 0.56
C PRO A 81 7.98 -2.99 2.00
N PHE A 82 8.70 -3.48 3.02
CA PHE A 82 8.39 -3.15 4.41
C PHE A 82 8.47 -1.64 4.70
N LYS A 83 9.54 -0.98 4.25
CA LYS A 83 9.70 0.47 4.40
C LYS A 83 8.59 1.26 3.71
N GLN A 84 8.16 0.82 2.53
CA GLN A 84 7.13 1.51 1.74
C GLN A 84 5.72 1.30 2.29
N LEU A 85 5.37 0.05 2.62
CA LEU A 85 4.01 -0.35 2.95
C LEU A 85 3.67 -0.19 4.44
N VAL A 86 4.66 -0.17 5.33
CA VAL A 86 4.46 -0.12 6.78
C VAL A 86 5.10 1.12 7.38
N VAL A 87 6.40 1.33 7.14
CA VAL A 87 7.15 2.39 7.84
C VAL A 87 6.72 3.78 7.41
N ARG A 88 6.55 4.04 6.10
CA ARG A 88 6.13 5.36 5.60
C ARG A 88 4.73 5.76 6.08
N PRO A 89 3.69 4.92 5.96
CA PRO A 89 2.37 5.24 6.51
C PRO A 89 2.38 5.43 8.02
N ALA A 90 3.17 4.63 8.75
CA ALA A 90 3.30 4.78 10.19
C ALA A 90 3.96 6.12 10.56
N LYS A 91 5.04 6.48 9.88
CA LYS A 91 5.71 7.77 10.09
C LYS A 91 4.74 8.94 9.86
N TYR A 92 3.96 8.88 8.79
CA TYR A 92 2.95 9.88 8.46
C TYR A 92 1.89 10.07 9.56
N LEU A 93 1.48 8.99 10.24
CA LEU A 93 0.47 9.06 11.29
C LEU A 93 1.00 9.56 12.63
N TRP A 94 2.20 9.12 13.00
CA TRP A 94 2.70 9.24 14.38
C TRP A 94 3.88 10.19 14.57
N VAL A 95 4.65 10.48 13.51
CA VAL A 95 5.88 11.27 13.61
C VAL A 95 5.73 12.61 12.92
N ASP A 96 4.97 12.63 11.84
CA ASP A 96 4.83 13.80 10.97
C ASP A 96 3.92 14.88 11.61
N PRO A 97 4.35 16.16 11.59
CA PRO A 97 3.63 17.25 12.24
C PRO A 97 2.35 17.61 11.48
N LEU A 98 1.30 17.89 12.26
CA LEU A 98 -0.01 18.30 11.76
C LEU A 98 0.08 19.57 10.90
N GLY A 99 -0.35 19.49 9.63
CA GLY A 99 -0.43 20.63 8.73
C GLY A 99 0.91 21.33 8.42
N GLY A 100 2.04 20.64 8.60
CA GLY A 100 3.39 21.17 8.38
C GLY A 100 4.20 20.33 7.40
N HIS A 101 3.63 20.03 6.24
CA HIS A 101 4.31 19.28 5.17
C HIS A 101 4.81 20.17 4.05
#